data_AF-A0A8H4UCK1-F1
#
_entry.id   AF-A0A8H4UCK1-F1
#
_cell.length_a   1.000
_cell.length_b   1.000
_cell.length_c   1.000
_cell.angle_alpha   90.00
_cell.angle_beta   90.00
_cell.angle_gamma   90.00
#
_symmetry.space_group_name_H-M   'P 1'
#
loop_
_entity.id
_entity.type
_entity.pdbx_description
1 polymer ?
#
loop_
_entity_poly.entity_id
_entity_poly.type
_entity_poly.pdbx_seq_one_letter_code
_entity_poly.pdbx_strand_id
1 'polypeptide(L)'
;MSSSSSSAEATPAVAPAPAAAPKAGPRQRKPCTKCGKWFNKKSKADHGKVHKLEEMGVPALRPCSKCTVGSQCLVARHPEEVTTYACICCLRAHRQCSFTTEGRHEQMRTGQQWVPVHPAL
;
A
#
# COMPACT_ATOMS: atom_id res chain seq x y z
N MET A 1 23.91 53.04 -57.43
CA MET A 1 24.13 53.95 -56.29
C MET A 1 22.84 53.90 -55.48
N SER A 2 22.72 53.39 -54.27
CA SER A 2 23.59 52.80 -53.26
C SER A 2 22.63 52.02 -52.34
N SER A 3 22.98 50.81 -51.91
CA SER A 3 23.26 50.43 -50.51
C SER A 3 22.13 50.70 -49.50
N SER A 4 21.84 49.90 -48.49
CA SER A 4 22.19 48.54 -48.07
C SER A 4 21.37 48.28 -46.80
N SER A 5 20.94 47.04 -46.67
CA SER A 5 20.59 46.25 -45.47
C SER A 5 20.61 46.90 -44.08
N SER A 6 19.56 46.62 -43.31
CA SER A 6 19.63 46.55 -41.85
C SER A 6 18.75 45.42 -41.30
N SER A 7 19.34 44.76 -40.31
CA SER A 7 18.74 44.07 -39.17
C SER A 7 18.67 42.54 -39.18
N ALA A 8 19.58 42.03 -38.35
CA ALA A 8 19.35 41.07 -37.27
C ALA A 8 19.51 39.59 -37.60
N GLU A 9 20.75 39.14 -37.44
CA GLU A 9 21.16 37.77 -37.20
C GLU A 9 20.44 37.23 -35.95
N ALA A 10 19.67 36.16 -36.13
CA ALA A 10 18.97 35.46 -35.06
C ALA A 10 19.97 34.61 -34.26
N THR A 11 20.10 34.91 -32.97
CA THR A 11 20.82 34.05 -32.02
C THR A 11 19.95 32.82 -31.70
N PRO A 12 20.43 31.58 -31.88
CA PRO A 12 19.69 30.42 -31.42
C PRO A 12 19.75 30.34 -29.89
N ALA A 13 18.58 30.45 -29.25
CA ALA A 13 18.43 30.21 -27.82
C ALA A 13 18.73 28.73 -27.52
N VAL A 14 19.78 28.54 -26.72
CA VAL A 14 20.21 27.27 -26.14
C VAL A 14 19.05 26.62 -25.39
N ALA A 15 18.68 25.41 -25.80
CA ALA A 15 17.72 24.58 -25.09
C ALA A 15 18.24 24.25 -23.67
N PRO A 16 17.43 24.40 -22.60
CA PRO A 16 17.83 23.94 -21.29
C PRO A 16 17.89 22.40 -21.28
N ALA A 17 19.04 21.87 -20.88
CA ALA A 17 19.21 20.44 -20.61
C ALA A 17 18.16 19.97 -19.58
N PRO A 18 17.54 18.80 -19.75
CA PRO A 18 16.61 18.27 -18.75
C PRO A 18 17.37 18.01 -17.44
N ALA A 19 16.85 18.59 -16.36
CA ALA A 19 17.34 18.40 -15.01
C ALA A 19 17.50 16.91 -14.71
N ALA A 20 18.71 16.51 -14.32
CA ALA A 20 19.01 15.17 -13.89
C ALA A 20 18.04 14.76 -12.77
N ALA A 21 17.31 13.65 -13.00
CA ALA A 21 16.48 13.04 -11.98
C ALA A 21 17.31 12.81 -10.70
N PRO A 22 16.75 13.04 -9.50
CA PRO A 22 17.47 12.77 -8.26
C PRO A 22 17.85 11.29 -8.24
N LYS A 23 19.16 11.01 -8.20
CA LYS A 23 19.69 9.66 -7.98
C LYS A 23 19.21 9.22 -6.60
N ALA A 24 18.11 8.48 -6.57
CA ALA A 24 17.62 7.83 -5.36
C ALA A 24 18.74 6.90 -4.87
N GLY A 25 19.39 7.28 -3.76
CA GLY A 25 20.37 6.43 -3.08
C GLY A 25 19.80 5.03 -2.84
N PRO A 26 20.65 4.01 -2.62
CA PRO A 26 20.24 2.62 -2.51
C PRO A 26 19.10 2.52 -1.49
N ARG A 27 17.89 2.27 -1.98
CA ARG A 27 16.71 2.14 -1.12
C ARG A 27 17.02 0.98 -0.19
N GLN A 28 17.14 1.25 1.11
CA GLN A 28 17.41 0.27 2.15
C GLN A 28 16.26 -0.75 2.20
N ARG A 29 16.29 -1.72 1.28
CA ARG A 29 15.31 -2.78 1.14
C ARG A 29 15.85 -4.00 1.86
N LYS A 30 15.02 -4.63 2.69
CA LYS A 30 15.35 -5.87 3.39
C LYS A 30 14.45 -6.99 2.86
N PRO A 31 15.00 -8.19 2.60
CA PRO A 31 14.18 -9.33 2.22
C PRO A 31 13.31 -9.80 3.39
N CYS A 32 12.14 -10.36 3.09
CA CYS A 32 11.34 -11.10 4.05
C CYS A 32 12.01 -12.45 4.33
N THR A 33 12.10 -12.84 5.60
CA THR A 33 12.70 -14.12 6.01
C THR A 33 11.79 -15.32 5.76
N LYS A 34 10.47 -15.12 5.60
CA LYS A 34 9.53 -16.20 5.27
C LYS A 34 9.39 -16.45 3.77
N CYS A 35 9.40 -15.42 2.92
CA CYS A 35 9.16 -15.59 1.47
C CYS A 35 10.23 -15.01 0.53
N GLY A 36 11.34 -14.46 1.06
CA GLY A 36 12.46 -13.93 0.27
C GLY A 36 12.19 -12.63 -0.51
N LYS A 37 10.94 -12.15 -0.56
CA LYS A 37 10.57 -10.92 -1.28
C LYS A 37 11.19 -9.68 -0.64
N TRP A 38 11.64 -8.74 -1.46
CA TRP A 38 12.32 -7.52 -1.03
C TRP A 38 11.33 -6.39 -0.74
N PHE A 39 11.42 -5.82 0.47
CA PHE A 39 10.52 -4.75 0.92
C PHE A 39 11.29 -3.58 1.54
N ASN A 40 10.70 -2.38 1.49
CA ASN A 40 11.17 -1.25 2.29
C ASN A 40 10.83 -1.47 3.77
N LYS A 41 11.48 -0.76 4.71
CA LYS A 41 11.26 -0.89 6.16
C LYS A 41 9.78 -0.80 6.55
N LYS A 42 9.05 0.19 6.02
CA LYS A 42 7.61 0.37 6.32
C LYS A 42 6.74 -0.74 5.70
N SER A 43 6.97 -1.08 4.43
CA SER A 43 6.19 -2.12 3.75
C SER A 43 6.48 -3.54 4.27
N LYS A 44 7.66 -3.78 4.86
CA LYS A 44 8.02 -5.08 5.47
C LYS A 44 7.15 -5.38 6.70
N ALA A 45 6.79 -4.37 7.48
CA ALA A 45 5.90 -4.55 8.63
C ALA A 45 4.51 -5.03 8.20
N ASP A 46 3.89 -4.33 7.23
CA ASP A 46 2.59 -4.75 6.68
C ASP A 46 2.65 -6.09 5.95
N HIS A 47 3.77 -6.37 5.27
CA HIS A 47 4.00 -7.68 4.67
C HIS A 47 4.07 -8.80 5.73
N GLY A 48 4.68 -8.56 6.89
CA GLY A 48 4.68 -9.53 7.99
C GLY A 48 3.27 -9.87 8.48
N LYS A 49 2.35 -8.90 8.45
CA LYS A 49 0.94 -9.12 8.78
C LYS A 49 0.23 -10.03 7.78
N VAL A 50 0.62 -9.96 6.49
CA VAL A 50 0.12 -10.89 5.47
C VAL A 50 0.46 -12.33 5.85
N HIS A 51 1.69 -12.60 6.26
CA HIS A 51 2.06 -13.95 6.71
C HIS A 51 1.31 -14.40 7.97
N LYS A 52 1.07 -13.50 8.93
CA LYS A 52 0.24 -13.81 10.09
C LYS A 52 -1.21 -14.13 9.70
N LEU A 53 -1.78 -13.44 8.72
CA LEU A 53 -3.11 -13.72 8.19
C LEU A 53 -3.17 -14.98 7.31
N GLU A 54 -2.07 -15.36 6.66
CA GLU A 54 -2.00 -16.65 5.95
C GLU A 54 -2.02 -17.83 6.93
N GLU A 55 -1.44 -17.65 8.12
CA GLU A 55 -1.29 -18.70 9.14
C GLU A 55 -2.49 -18.79 10.10
N MET A 56 -2.99 -17.66 10.58
CA MET A 56 -4.05 -17.57 11.60
C MET A 56 -5.29 -16.78 11.14
N GLY A 57 -5.30 -16.33 9.88
CA GLY A 57 -6.44 -15.58 9.35
C GLY A 57 -7.64 -16.46 9.13
N VAL A 58 -8.81 -15.86 9.27
CA VAL A 58 -10.11 -16.51 9.11
C VAL A 58 -10.86 -15.84 7.97
N PRO A 59 -11.71 -16.57 7.24
CA PRO A 59 -12.50 -15.98 6.17
C PRO A 59 -13.43 -14.91 6.74
N ALA A 60 -13.45 -13.75 6.12
CA ALA A 60 -14.39 -12.69 6.45
C ALA A 60 -15.80 -13.12 6.04
N LEU A 61 -16.78 -12.98 6.95
CA LEU A 61 -18.18 -13.29 6.68
C LEU A 61 -18.80 -12.33 5.66
N ARG A 62 -18.38 -11.07 5.72
CA ARG A 62 -18.81 -10.03 4.81
C ARG A 62 -17.70 -9.78 3.79
N PRO A 63 -18.04 -9.55 2.51
CA PRO A 63 -17.02 -9.22 1.53
C PRO A 63 -16.42 -7.84 1.80
N CYS A 64 -15.12 -7.69 1.56
CA CYS A 64 -14.48 -6.37 1.58
C CYS A 64 -14.96 -5.56 0.37
N SER A 65 -15.58 -4.40 0.61
CA SER A 65 -16.09 -3.52 -0.45
C SER A 65 -15.01 -2.94 -1.37
N LYS A 66 -13.74 -3.06 -0.99
CA LYS A 66 -12.58 -2.60 -1.78
C LYS A 66 -11.85 -3.72 -2.51
N CYS A 67 -12.26 -4.98 -2.30
CA CYS A 67 -11.68 -6.14 -2.97
C CYS A 67 -12.63 -6.64 -4.06
N THR A 68 -12.12 -6.81 -5.28
CA THR A 68 -12.87 -7.42 -6.39
C THR A 68 -13.15 -8.91 -6.16
N VAL A 69 -12.29 -9.59 -5.39
CA VAL A 69 -12.44 -11.00 -4.96
C VAL A 69 -13.05 -11.12 -3.56
N GLY A 70 -14.00 -10.23 -3.24
CA GLY A 70 -14.48 -9.91 -1.88
C GLY A 70 -14.75 -11.09 -0.94
N SER A 71 -15.14 -12.26 -1.45
CA SER A 71 -15.49 -13.45 -0.66
C SER A 71 -14.31 -14.30 -0.18
N GLN A 72 -13.07 -14.04 -0.64
CA GLN A 72 -11.87 -14.81 -0.26
C GLN A 72 -10.94 -14.01 0.68
N CYS A 73 -11.44 -12.91 1.24
CA CYS A 73 -10.67 -12.09 2.16
C CYS A 73 -10.45 -12.82 3.50
N LEU A 74 -9.19 -13.03 3.89
CA LEU A 74 -8.84 -13.41 5.26
C LEU A 74 -8.67 -12.15 6.12
N VAL A 75 -9.21 -12.19 7.33
CA VAL A 75 -9.09 -11.16 8.37
C VAL A 75 -8.56 -11.79 9.65
N ALA A 76 -8.03 -10.98 10.56
CA ALA A 76 -7.53 -11.48 11.83
C ALA A 76 -8.72 -11.82 12.75
N ARG A 77 -8.72 -13.01 13.36
CA ARG A 77 -9.66 -13.34 14.44
C ARG A 77 -9.42 -12.45 15.67
N HIS A 78 -8.14 -12.23 15.98
CA HIS A 78 -7.66 -11.35 17.06
C HIS A 78 -6.80 -10.24 16.44
N PRO A 79 -7.39 -9.10 16.05
CA PRO A 79 -6.68 -8.01 15.38
C PRO A 79 -5.56 -7.39 16.22
N GLU A 80 -5.56 -7.54 17.55
CA GLU A 80 -4.47 -7.17 18.45
C GLU A 80 -3.17 -7.98 18.22
N GLU A 81 -3.27 -9.26 17.87
CA GLU A 81 -2.10 -10.13 17.63
C GLU A 81 -1.42 -9.85 16.29
N VAL A 82 -2.25 -9.44 15.31
CA VAL A 82 -1.80 -9.11 13.94
C VAL A 82 -1.59 -7.61 13.78
N THR A 83 -2.07 -6.79 14.72
CA THR A 83 -2.06 -5.32 14.71
C THR A 83 -2.71 -4.72 13.45
N THR A 84 -3.81 -5.33 12.99
CA THR A 84 -4.55 -4.88 11.81
C THR A 84 -5.96 -5.44 11.75
N TYR A 85 -6.87 -4.63 11.24
CA TYR A 85 -8.23 -5.00 10.88
C TYR A 85 -8.40 -5.19 9.36
N ALA A 86 -7.40 -4.80 8.56
CA ALA A 86 -7.48 -4.90 7.11
C ALA A 86 -7.40 -6.36 6.65
N CYS A 87 -8.16 -6.71 5.61
CA CYS A 87 -8.06 -8.03 5.01
C CYS A 87 -6.74 -8.25 4.29
N ILE A 88 -6.39 -9.53 4.10
CA ILE A 88 -5.17 -9.97 3.44
C ILE A 88 -5.00 -9.38 2.02
N CYS A 89 -6.08 -9.27 1.25
CA CYS A 89 -6.05 -8.76 -0.12
C CYS A 89 -5.68 -7.26 -0.14
N CYS A 90 -6.31 -6.46 0.73
CA CYS A 90 -5.99 -5.04 0.88
C CYS A 90 -4.57 -4.82 1.41
N LEU A 91 -4.11 -5.65 2.34
CA LEU A 91 -2.74 -5.58 2.86
C LEU A 91 -1.70 -5.89 1.77
N ARG A 92 -1.91 -6.95 0.98
CA ARG A 92 -1.04 -7.29 -0.16
C ARG A 92 -1.02 -6.18 -1.22
N ALA A 93 -2.18 -5.58 -1.49
CA ALA A 93 -2.31 -4.50 -2.46
C ALA A 93 -1.89 -3.13 -1.92
N HIS A 94 -1.55 -3.02 -0.63
CA HIS A 94 -1.32 -1.74 0.07
C HIS A 94 -2.46 -0.72 -0.14
N ARG A 95 -3.71 -1.17 -0.07
CA ARG A 95 -4.93 -0.35 -0.26
C ARG A 95 -5.67 -0.17 1.07
N GLN A 96 -6.46 0.91 1.15
CA GLN A 96 -7.39 1.09 2.26
C GLN A 96 -8.44 -0.03 2.26
N CYS A 97 -8.75 -0.57 3.44
CA CYS A 97 -9.71 -1.64 3.63
C CYS A 97 -10.97 -1.12 4.34
N SER A 98 -12.15 -1.60 3.94
CA SER A 98 -13.42 -1.25 4.62
C SER A 98 -13.44 -1.75 6.07
N PHE A 99 -12.83 -2.91 6.32
CA PHE A 99 -12.74 -3.48 7.66
C PHE A 99 -11.88 -2.66 8.63
N THR A 100 -10.90 -1.90 8.13
CA THR A 100 -10.12 -1.01 9.00
C THR A 100 -10.94 0.11 9.60
N THR A 101 -11.91 0.65 8.86
CA THR A 101 -12.82 1.68 9.36
C THR A 101 -13.93 1.07 10.21
N GLU A 102 -14.50 -0.06 9.78
CA GLU A 102 -15.57 -0.74 10.51
C GLU A 102 -15.08 -1.31 11.84
N GLY A 103 -13.95 -2.04 11.85
CA GLY A 103 -13.46 -2.71 13.05
C GLY A 103 -12.92 -1.78 14.12
N ARG A 104 -12.36 -0.63 13.72
CA ARG A 104 -12.01 0.43 14.68
C ARG A 104 -13.27 1.05 15.30
N HIS A 105 -14.30 1.32 14.50
CA HIS A 105 -15.53 1.93 15.00
C HIS A 105 -16.29 0.97 15.92
N GLU A 106 -16.36 -0.31 15.57
CA GLU A 106 -17.00 -1.32 16.42
C GLU A 106 -16.27 -1.52 17.74
N GLN A 107 -14.94 -1.66 17.71
CA GLN A 107 -14.13 -1.75 18.93
C GLN A 107 -14.33 -0.53 19.85
N MET A 108 -14.36 0.69 19.29
CA MET A 108 -14.62 1.90 20.07
C MET A 108 -16.04 1.96 20.63
N ARG A 109 -17.04 1.42 19.92
CA ARG A 109 -18.45 1.50 20.31
C ARG A 109 -18.82 0.48 21.38
N THR A 110 -18.36 -0.76 21.27
CA THR A 110 -18.82 -1.86 22.12
C THR A 110 -17.80 -2.25 23.19
N GLY A 111 -16.54 -1.80 23.08
CA GLY A 111 -15.44 -2.29 23.91
C GLY A 111 -15.17 -3.79 23.75
N GLN A 112 -15.84 -4.45 22.79
CA GLN A 112 -15.75 -5.87 22.53
C GLN A 112 -14.86 -6.15 21.31
N GLN A 113 -14.39 -7.40 21.22
CA GLN A 113 -13.62 -7.88 20.10
C GLN A 113 -14.41 -7.73 18.80
N TRP A 114 -13.84 -7.06 17.81
CA TRP A 114 -14.38 -7.00 16.45
C TRP A 114 -14.37 -8.40 15.82
N VAL A 115 -15.55 -8.93 15.48
CA VAL A 115 -15.69 -10.24 14.82
C VAL A 115 -16.54 -10.12 13.55
N PRO A 116 -15.91 -9.95 12.38
CA PRO A 116 -16.53 -10.27 11.09
C PRO A 116 -16.42 -11.78 10.82
N VAL A 117 -16.30 -12.61 11.86
CA VAL A 117 -15.88 -14.02 11.82
C VAL A 117 -17.00 -14.86 12.42
N HIS A 118 -17.25 -16.04 11.87
CA HIS A 118 -18.16 -17.01 12.48
C HIS A 118 -17.72 -17.31 13.93
N PRO A 119 -18.63 -17.35 14.92
CA PRO A 119 -18.29 -18.00 16.18
C PRO A 119 -17.86 -19.44 15.83
N ALA A 120 -16.71 -19.84 16.33
CA ALA A 120 -16.23 -21.21 16.18
C ALA A 120 -17.35 -22.15 16.68
N LEU A 121 -17.82 -23.04 15.80
CA LEU A 121 -18.62 -24.21 16.18
C LEU A 121 -17.78 -25.10 17.10
#